data_AF-A0A553RP28-F1
#
_entry.id   AF-A0A553RP28-F1
#
_cell.length_a   1.000
_cell.length_b   1.000
_cell.length_c   1.000
_cell.angle_alpha   90.00
_cell.angle_beta   90.00
_cell.angle_gamma   90.00
#
_symmetry.space_group_name_H-M   'P 1'
#
loop_
_entity.id
_entity.type
_entity.pdbx_description
1 polymer ?
#
loop_
_entity_poly.entity_id
_entity_poly.type
_entity_poly.pdbx_seq_one_letter_code
_entity_poly.pdbx_strand_id
1 'polypeptide(L)' 'MYWTDWEEDDVNDSIGRIEKAWMDGSNRKIFVTSNMLWPNGLTLDHGTSTMYWCDAYYDHIEKIYLNGTGR' A
#
# COMPACT_ATOMS: atom_id res chain seq x y z
N MET A 1 9.91 -6.75 3.63
CA MET A 1 9.87 -5.58 2.74
C MET A 1 8.44 -5.25 2.36
N TYR A 2 8.18 -3.98 2.09
CA TYR A 2 6.92 -3.45 1.58
C TYR A 2 7.22 -2.61 0.34
N TRP A 3 6.33 -2.62 -0.65
CA TRP A 3 6.45 -1.79 -1.85
C TRP A 3 5.07 -1.43 -2.38
N THR A 4 5.01 -0.35 -3.15
CA THR A 4 3.82 0.04 -3.91
C THR A 4 3.87 -0.61 -5.28
N ASP A 5 2.70 -0.98 -5.79
CA ASP A 5 2.52 -1.46 -7.16
C ASP A 5 1.25 -0.81 -7.72
N TRP A 6 1.41 -0.19 -8.87
CA TRP A 6 0.40 0.57 -9.58
C TRP A 6 0.14 -0.10 -10.92
N GLU A 7 -1.09 -0.05 -11.36
CA GLU A 7 -1.53 -0.67 -12.60
C GLU A 7 -2.49 0.30 -13.28
N GLU A 8 -2.25 0.58 -14.55
CA GLU A 8 -3.15 1.37 -15.39
C GLU A 8 -4.21 0.42 -15.95
N ASP A 9 -5.45 0.58 -15.49
CA ASP A 9 -6.62 -0.11 -16.05
C ASP A 9 -7.68 0.94 -16.38
N ASP A 10 -8.07 1.00 -17.66
CA ASP A 10 -9.07 1.94 -18.18
C ASP A 10 -10.48 1.66 -17.62
N VAL A 11 -10.70 0.50 -16.99
CA VAL A 11 -12.00 0.03 -16.48
C VAL A 11 -12.08 0.08 -14.96
N ASN A 12 -10.98 -0.15 -14.25
CA ASN A 12 -10.99 -0.24 -12.77
C ASN A 12 -9.93 0.67 -12.13
N ASP A 13 -10.42 1.76 -11.53
CA ASP A 13 -9.61 2.77 -10.87
C ASP A 13 -9.19 2.39 -9.43
N SER A 14 -9.38 1.15 -8.99
CA SER A 14 -9.14 0.72 -7.60
C SER A 14 -8.23 -0.50 -7.45
N ILE A 15 -7.36 -0.74 -8.42
CA ILE A 15 -6.47 -1.93 -8.49
C ILE A 15 -5.06 -1.70 -7.95
N GLY A 16 -4.72 -0.46 -7.58
CA GLY A 16 -3.46 -0.15 -6.91
C GLY A 16 -3.31 -0.99 -5.65
N ARG A 17 -2.08 -1.46 -5.40
CA ARG A 17 -1.80 -2.35 -4.26
C ARG A 17 -0.51 -1.98 -3.54
N ILE A 18 -0.52 -2.18 -2.23
CA ILE A 18 0.69 -2.25 -1.42
C ILE A 18 0.89 -3.71 -1.06
N GLU A 19 2.06 -4.21 -1.37
CA GLU A 19 2.41 -5.60 -1.14
C GLU A 19 3.49 -5.73 -0.08
N LYS A 20 3.61 -6.94 0.48
CA LYS A 20 4.67 -7.29 1.41
C LYS A 20 5.20 -8.69 1.19
N ALA A 21 6.47 -8.86 1.52
CA ALA A 21 7.17 -10.14 1.52
C ALA A 21 8.22 -10.14 2.65
N TRP A 22 8.73 -11.32 2.97
CA TRP A 22 9.96 -11.44 3.76
C TRP A 22 11.15 -10.88 2.98
N MET A 23 12.26 -10.61 3.67
CA MET A 23 13.45 -10.01 3.03
C MET A 23 14.16 -10.96 2.06
N ASP A 24 13.83 -12.26 2.10
CA ASP A 24 14.28 -13.27 1.13
C ASP A 24 13.36 -13.38 -0.10
N GLY A 25 12.33 -12.53 -0.20
CA GLY A 25 11.35 -12.56 -1.28
C GLY A 25 10.23 -13.60 -1.10
N SER A 26 10.31 -14.46 -0.09
CA SER A 26 9.25 -15.43 0.21
C SER A 26 8.04 -14.74 0.87
N ASN A 27 6.93 -15.47 0.99
CA ASN A 27 5.71 -14.99 1.65
C ASN A 27 5.16 -13.66 1.07
N ARG A 28 5.29 -13.47 -0.25
CA ARG A 28 4.67 -12.36 -0.98
C ARG A 28 3.16 -12.42 -0.83
N LYS A 29 2.55 -11.28 -0.46
CA LYS A 29 1.09 -11.11 -0.38
C LYS A 29 0.69 -9.65 -0.50
N ILE A 30 -0.54 -9.44 -0.96
CA ILE A 30 -1.21 -8.13 -0.93
C ILE A 30 -1.48 -7.76 0.53
N PHE A 31 -1.08 -6.55 0.91
CA PHE A 31 -1.28 -6.01 2.25
C PHE A 31 -2.42 -4.98 2.29
N VAL A 32 -2.45 -4.06 1.33
CA VAL A 32 -3.54 -3.10 1.13
C VAL A 32 -3.93 -3.11 -0.35
N THR A 33 -5.24 -3.07 -0.60
CA THR A 33 -5.87 -2.87 -1.90
C THR A 33 -7.19 -2.13 -1.69
N SER A 34 -7.88 -1.72 -2.76
CA SER A 34 -9.08 -0.87 -2.79
C SER A 34 -8.85 0.61 -2.43
N ASN A 35 -9.64 1.49 -3.06
CA ASN A 35 -9.57 2.95 -2.98
C ASN A 35 -8.15 3.48 -3.20
N MET A 36 -7.44 2.90 -4.17
CA MET A 36 -6.05 3.19 -4.45
C MET A 36 -5.75 2.81 -5.91
N LEU A 37 -5.03 3.67 -6.62
CA LEU A 37 -4.64 3.46 -8.02
C LEU A 37 -3.15 3.74 -8.25
N TRP A 38 -2.69 4.91 -7.83
CA TRP A 38 -1.30 5.37 -8.04
C TRP A 38 -0.57 5.59 -6.71
N PRO A 39 -0.33 4.53 -5.93
CA PRO A 39 0.48 4.63 -4.73
C PRO A 39 1.96 4.85 -5.10
N ASN A 40 2.46 6.06 -4.86
CA ASN A 40 3.78 6.47 -5.36
C ASN A 40 4.87 6.49 -4.29
N GLY A 41 4.48 6.55 -3.02
CA GLY A 41 5.43 6.59 -1.90
C GLY A 41 4.84 5.93 -0.67
N LEU A 42 5.71 5.28 0.12
CA LEU A 42 5.35 4.68 1.39
C LEU A 42 6.44 4.94 2.45
N THR A 43 6.03 5.00 3.71
CA THR A 43 6.93 5.01 4.86
C THR A 43 6.35 4.21 6.02
N LEU A 44 7.23 3.79 6.93
CA LEU A 44 6.90 3.00 8.11
C LEU A 44 7.30 3.76 9.37
N ASP A 45 6.36 3.90 10.30
CA ASP A 45 6.63 4.24 11.69
C ASP A 45 6.71 2.96 12.53
N HIS A 46 7.93 2.62 12.93
CA HIS A 46 8.19 1.45 13.78
C HIS A 46 7.72 1.63 15.23
N GLY A 47 7.65 2.86 15.74
CA GLY A 47 7.23 3.12 17.11
C GLY A 47 5.74 2.88 17.31
N THR A 48 4.93 3.26 16.32
CA THR A 48 3.46 3.04 16.35
C THR A 48 3.01 1.83 15.54
N SER A 49 3.92 1.14 14.86
CA SER A 49 3.59 0.07 13.90
C SER A 49 2.55 0.53 12.87
N THR A 50 2.78 1.71 12.28
CA THR A 50 1.89 2.34 11.29
C THR A 50 2.60 2.49 9.97
N MET A 51 1.90 2.21 8.88
CA MET A 51 2.32 2.54 7.52
C MET A 51 1.56 3.77 7.04
N TYR A 52 2.23 4.61 6.27
CA TYR A 52 1.65 5.75 5.57
C TYR A 52 2.01 5.66 4.08
N TRP A 53 1.10 6.06 3.20
CA TRP A 53 1.37 6.16 1.77
C TRP A 53 0.63 7.33 1.14
N CYS A 54 1.12 7.78 -0.02
CA CYS A 54 0.44 8.76 -0.85
C CYS A 54 -0.08 8.10 -2.14
N ASP A 55 -1.32 8.41 -2.49
CA ASP A 55 -1.92 8.06 -3.78
C ASP A 55 -2.08 9.34 -4.61
N ALA A 56 -1.50 9.34 -5.81
CA ALA A 56 -1.49 10.49 -6.71
C ALA A 56 -2.73 10.60 -7.61
N TYR A 57 -3.58 9.57 -7.67
CA TYR A 57 -4.82 9.60 -8.42
C TYR A 57 -5.98 10.13 -7.58
N TYR A 58 -6.09 9.64 -6.33
CA TYR A 58 -7.14 10.03 -5.38
C TYR A 58 -6.77 11.26 -4.53
N ASP A 59 -5.59 11.85 -4.74
CA ASP A 59 -5.12 13.06 -4.05
C ASP A 59 -5.16 12.97 -2.52
N HIS A 60 -4.79 11.82 -1.96
CA HIS A 60 -4.82 11.62 -0.51
C HIS A 60 -3.59 10.89 0.05
N ILE A 61 -3.38 11.12 1.35
CA ILE A 61 -2.44 10.36 2.18
C ILE A 61 -3.27 9.51 3.12
N GLU A 62 -2.99 8.23 3.15
CA GLU A 62 -3.64 7.27 4.03
C GLU A 62 -2.66 6.68 5.04
N LYS A 63 -3.21 6.04 6.07
CA LYS A 63 -2.44 5.27 7.04
C LYS A 63 -3.11 3.93 7.31
N ILE A 64 -2.36 2.97 7.85
CA ILE A 64 -2.90 1.71 8.37
C ILE A 64 -1.94 1.14 9.41
N TYR A 65 -2.46 0.46 10.43
CA TYR A 65 -1.59 -0.31 11.33
C TYR A 65 -1.02 -1.54 10.59
N LEU A 66 0.21 -1.95 10.94
CA LEU A 66 0.89 -3.08 10.30
C LEU A 66 0.22 -4.45 10.53
N ASN A 67 -0.71 -4.52 11.48
CA ASN A 67 -1.60 -5.65 11.69
C ASN A 67 -2.81 -5.68 10.72
N GLY A 68 -2.96 -4.66 9.86
CA GLY A 68 -4.04 -4.55 8.87
C GLY A 68 -5.31 -3.86 9.36
N THR A 69 -5.30 -3.21 10.53
CA THR A 69 -6.47 -2.48 11.07
C THR A 69 -6.28 -0.97 11.07
N GLY A 70 -7.34 -0.22 11.36
CA GLY A 70 -7.26 1.23 11.57
C GLY A 70 -6.81 2.02 10.34
N ARG A 71 -7.19 1.52 9.15
CA ARG A 71 -7.15 2.28 7.90
C ARG A 71 -8.14 3.44 7.97
#